data_AF-A0A3D6DQV6-F1
#
_entry.id   AF-A0A3D6DQV6-F1
#
_cell.length_a   1.000
_cell.length_b   1.000
_cell.length_c   1.000
_cell.angle_alpha   90.00
_cell.angle_beta   90.00
_cell.angle_gamma   90.00
#
_symmetry.space_group_name_H-M   'P 1'
#
loop_
_entity.id
_entity.type
_entity.pdbx_description
1 polymer ?
#
loop_
_entity_poly.entity_id
_entity_poly.type
_entity_poly.pdbx_seq_one_letter_code
_entity_poly.pdbx_strand_id
1 'polypeptide(L)' 'MKLPVHFYKPLAIGAPQPLRELPVRPERMIHFFPPHIDKIRAKAPETATKCDVMCGN' A
#
# COMPACT_ATOMS: atom_id res chain seq x y z
N MET A 1 -2.71 23.60 6.51
CA MET A 1 -1.58 22.89 7.16
C MET A 1 -1.98 22.58 8.60
N LYS A 2 -1.69 21.38 9.13
CA LYS A 2 -2.02 21.03 10.54
C LYS A 2 -0.85 21.41 11.46
N LEU A 3 -1.13 21.74 12.72
CA LEU A 3 -0.08 21.94 13.73
C LEU A 3 0.66 20.61 14.00
N PRO A 4 1.96 20.62 14.33
CA PRO A 4 2.73 19.40 14.61
C PRO A 4 2.08 18.50 15.67
N VAL A 5 1.52 19.11 16.73
CA VAL A 5 0.79 18.41 17.81
C VAL A 5 -0.49 17.70 17.35
N HIS A 6 -1.06 18.11 16.20
CA HIS A 6 -2.27 17.52 15.63
C HIS A 6 -2.01 16.64 14.41
N PHE A 7 -0.82 16.72 13.82
CA PHE A 7 -0.50 16.05 12.56
C PHE A 7 -0.62 14.53 12.68
N TYR A 8 -0.13 13.96 13.78
CA TYR A 8 -0.11 12.52 14.04
C TYR A 8 -1.27 12.03 14.93
N LYS A 9 -2.35 12.80 15.07
CA LYS A 9 -3.55 12.32 15.78
C LYS A 9 -4.42 11.47 14.84
N PRO A 10 -4.97 10.33 15.29
CA PRO A 10 -5.94 9.56 14.51
C PRO A 10 -7.20 10.40 14.26
N LEU A 11 -7.81 10.22 13.07
CA LEU A 11 -8.94 11.04 12.62
C LEU A 11 -10.30 10.53 13.09
N ALA A 12 -10.36 9.31 13.65
CA ALA A 12 -11.56 8.70 14.19
C ALA A 12 -11.20 7.87 15.44
N ILE A 13 -12.17 7.67 16.34
CA ILE A 13 -12.01 6.82 17.52
C ILE A 13 -11.78 5.38 17.06
N GLY A 14 -10.73 4.75 17.57
CA GLY A 14 -10.34 3.39 17.19
C GLY A 14 -9.52 3.30 15.88
N ALA A 15 -9.31 4.41 15.17
CA ALA A 15 -8.40 4.40 14.03
C ALA A 15 -6.94 4.17 14.49
N PRO A 16 -6.12 3.51 13.66
CA PRO A 16 -4.72 3.26 13.99
C PRO A 16 -3.94 4.57 14.13
N GLN A 17 -2.87 4.52 14.92
CA GLN A 17 -1.95 5.65 15.03
C GLN A 17 -1.24 5.88 13.68
N PRO A 18 -1.19 7.13 13.18
CA PRO A 18 -0.41 7.46 11.99
C PRO A 18 1.08 7.10 12.17
N LEU A 19 1.68 6.55 11.11
CA LEU A 19 3.11 6.26 11.07
C LEU A 19 3.91 7.56 11.20
N ARG A 20 5.01 7.52 11.97
CA ARG A 20 5.96 8.64 12.09
C ARG A 20 7.15 8.50 11.15
N GLU A 21 7.39 7.29 10.68
CA GLU A 21 8.44 6.93 9.75
C GLU A 21 7.89 5.92 8.75
N LEU A 22 8.50 5.84 7.57
CA LEU A 22 8.09 4.88 6.56
C LEU A 22 8.60 3.47 6.92
N PRO A 23 7.82 2.41 6.63
CA PRO A 23 8.33 1.04 6.73
C PRO A 23 9.46 0.83 5.72
N VAL A 24 10.59 0.28 6.19
CA VAL A 24 11.72 -0.02 5.31
C VAL A 24 11.48 -1.35 4.60
N ARG A 25 11.27 -1.29 3.29
CA ARG A 25 11.07 -2.45 2.42
C ARG A 25 11.57 -2.14 1.00
N PRO A 26 11.88 -3.15 0.17
CA PRO A 26 12.14 -2.94 -1.24
C PRO A 26 10.90 -2.39 -1.96
N GLU A 27 11.10 -1.33 -2.76
CA GLU A 27 10.07 -0.68 -3.59
C GLU A 27 10.63 -0.31 -4.97
N ARG A 28 11.55 -1.11 -5.53
CA ARG A 28 12.29 -0.76 -6.75
C ARG A 28 11.45 -0.86 -8.02
N MET A 29 10.36 -1.65 -7.97
CA MET A 29 9.44 -1.84 -9.10
C MET A 29 8.00 -1.99 -8.59
N ILE A 30 7.10 -1.22 -9.19
CA ILE A 30 5.65 -1.26 -8.92
C ILE A 30 4.96 -1.92 -10.12
N HIS A 31 4.46 -3.13 -9.94
CA HIS A 31 3.73 -3.87 -10.97
C HIS A 31 2.26 -3.50 -10.96
N PHE A 32 1.79 -2.82 -12.02
CA PHE A 32 0.37 -2.51 -12.21
C PHE A 32 -0.35 -3.65 -12.94
N PHE A 33 -1.57 -3.96 -12.53
CA PHE A 33 -2.42 -4.92 -13.22
C PHE A 33 -3.91 -4.54 -13.14
N PRO A 34 -4.73 -4.83 -14.17
CA PRO A 34 -6.17 -4.60 -14.15
C PRO A 34 -6.90 -5.73 -13.38
N PRO A 35 -7.47 -5.50 -12.18
CA PRO A 35 -8.06 -6.56 -11.36
C PRO A 35 -9.35 -7.14 -11.92
N HIS A 36 -10.03 -6.39 -12.80
CA HIS A 36 -11.29 -6.79 -13.44
C HIS A 36 -11.09 -7.88 -14.50
N ILE A 37 -9.85 -8.17 -14.93
CA ILE A 37 -9.56 -9.21 -15.91
C ILE A 37 -9.23 -10.52 -15.18
N ASP A 38 -10.16 -11.48 -15.21
CA ASP A 38 -10.06 -12.74 -14.46
C ASP A 38 -8.78 -13.53 -14.74
N LYS A 39 -8.36 -13.63 -16.01
CA LYS A 39 -7.13 -14.33 -16.39
C LYS A 39 -5.85 -13.71 -15.80
N ILE A 40 -5.87 -12.41 -15.51
CA ILE A 40 -4.74 -11.70 -14.88
C ILE A 40 -4.83 -11.87 -13.37
N ARG A 41 -6.02 -11.66 -12.78
CA ARG A 41 -6.26 -11.87 -11.35
C ARG A 41 -5.91 -13.28 -10.90
N ALA A 42 -6.20 -14.30 -11.72
CA ALA A 42 -5.83 -15.69 -11.44
C ALA A 42 -4.31 -15.91 -11.32
N LYS A 43 -3.49 -15.08 -11.99
CA LYS A 43 -2.02 -15.16 -11.92
C LYS A 43 -1.41 -14.29 -10.83
N ALA A 44 -2.21 -13.44 -10.17
CA ALA A 44 -1.72 -12.47 -9.20
C ALA A 44 -0.88 -13.08 -8.06
N PRO A 45 -1.23 -14.23 -7.46
CA PRO A 45 -0.41 -14.84 -6.41
C PRO A 45 1.00 -15.18 -6.88
N GLU A 46 1.14 -15.70 -8.11
CA GLU A 46 2.43 -16.04 -8.69
C GLU A 46 3.24 -14.77 -8.99
N THR A 47 2.60 -13.77 -9.61
CA THR A 47 3.23 -12.49 -9.93
C THR A 47 3.71 -11.75 -8.68
N ALA A 48 2.95 -11.80 -7.59
CA ALA A 48 3.28 -11.13 -6.32
C ALA A 48 4.63 -11.58 -5.73
N THR A 49 5.05 -12.81 -6.00
CA THR A 49 6.36 -13.33 -5.52
C THR A 49 7.56 -12.79 -6.32
N LYS A 50 7.31 -12.16 -7.48
CA LYS A 50 8.34 -11.69 -8.42
C LYS A 50 8.49 -10.17 -8.42
N CYS A 51 7.68 -9.44 -7.67
CA CYS A 51 7.70 -7.98 -7.61
C CYS A 51 7.86 -7.46 -6.19
N ASP A 52 8.48 -6.28 -6.06
CA ASP A 52 8.61 -5.60 -4.77
C ASP A 52 7.26 -5.02 -4.29
N VAL A 53 6.49 -4.44 -5.22
CA VAL A 53 5.16 -3.87 -4.98
C VAL A 53 4.21 -4.27 -6.12
N MET A 54 3.00 -4.70 -5.77
CA MET A 54 1.92 -4.98 -6.73
C MET A 54 0.76 -4.01 -6.48
N CYS A 55 0.27 -3.37 -7.54
CA CYS A 55 -0.76 -2.34 -7.49
C CYS A 55 -1.90 -2.69 -8.47
N GLY A 56 -3.08 -3.00 -7.95
CA GLY A 56 -4.27 -3.21 -8.77
C GLY A 56 -4.98 -1.87 -9.04
N ASN A 57 -5.19 -1.49 -10.31
CA ASN A 57 -5.90 -0.26 -10.67
C ASN A 57 -7.13 -0.45 -11.57
#